data_AF-A0A1I6FF39-F1
#
_entry.id   AF-A0A1I6FF39-F1
#
_cell.length_a   1.000
_cell.length_b   1.000
_cell.length_c   1.000
_cell.angle_alpha   90.00
_cell.angle_beta   90.00
_cell.angle_gamma   90.00
#
_symmetry.space_group_name_H-M   'P 1'
#
loop_
_entity.id
_entity.type
_entity.pdbx_description
1 polymer ?
#
loop_
_entity_poly.entity_id
_entity_poly.type
_entity_poly.pdbx_seq_one_letter_code
_entity_poly.pdbx_strand_id
1 'polypeptide(L)'
;MNQVKFGAELISRVMDHLCSQLDGCEGVGLSVWPDGKLLKALGVAVELDAEQLTSGAGPLVEASRDERQVSGKVGGMDVVAVPGSWGDSGPVVLTVYLSHSPQVADLKAIEEIEPLIATAAAVVEFCAGEVMRADQMVRMVQHRRYIEQAKGLVMGARPSAPGEAFELLVRASQHANVKLRDVATALVLVVGGTLEDSAEEVVEPPAAAFDVARRLWEALRV
;
A
#
# COMPACT_ATOMS: atom_id res chain seq x y z
N MET A 1 -4.89 -2.86 -14.84
CA MET A 1 -3.58 -2.22 -15.15
C MET A 1 -2.51 -2.87 -14.28
N ASN A 2 -1.38 -3.32 -14.83
CA ASN A 2 -0.26 -3.87 -14.05
C ASN A 2 0.17 -2.81 -13.01
N GLN A 3 -0.06 -3.09 -11.71
CA GLN A 3 0.44 -2.26 -10.63
C GLN A 3 1.93 -2.05 -10.85
N VAL A 4 2.30 -0.80 -10.97
CA VAL A 4 3.63 -0.34 -11.32
C VAL A 4 4.61 -0.80 -10.24
N LYS A 5 5.35 -1.89 -10.51
CA LYS A 5 6.35 -2.50 -9.61
C LYS A 5 7.66 -1.71 -9.49
N PHE A 6 7.75 -0.50 -10.07
CA PHE A 6 9.02 0.24 -10.16
C PHE A 6 9.61 0.61 -8.80
N GLY A 7 8.78 0.83 -7.77
CA GLY A 7 9.27 1.24 -6.46
C GLY A 7 10.09 0.16 -5.75
N ALA A 8 9.54 -1.05 -5.63
CA ALA A 8 10.24 -2.18 -5.02
C ALA A 8 11.47 -2.61 -5.83
N GLU A 9 11.45 -2.40 -7.14
CA GLU A 9 12.56 -2.72 -8.03
C GLU A 9 13.74 -1.76 -7.87
N LEU A 10 13.50 -0.47 -7.62
CA LEU A 10 14.56 0.50 -7.35
C LEU A 10 15.35 0.14 -6.08
N ILE A 11 14.66 -0.11 -4.96
CA ILE A 11 15.30 -0.50 -3.70
C ILE A 11 16.13 -1.77 -3.91
N SER A 12 15.55 -2.77 -4.58
CA SER A 12 16.24 -4.04 -4.86
C SER A 12 17.53 -3.81 -5.66
N ARG A 13 17.48 -2.99 -6.72
CA ARG A 13 18.66 -2.70 -7.57
C ARG A 13 19.76 -1.96 -6.82
N VAL A 14 19.42 -1.02 -5.95
CA VAL A 14 20.44 -0.29 -5.16
C VAL A 14 21.05 -1.22 -4.11
N MET A 15 20.27 -2.09 -3.46
CA MET A 15 20.79 -3.10 -2.54
C MET A 15 21.66 -4.14 -3.26
N ASP A 16 21.26 -4.62 -4.44
CA ASP A 16 22.08 -5.51 -5.28
C ASP A 16 23.41 -4.83 -5.65
N HIS A 17 23.36 -3.52 -5.97
CA HIS A 17 24.56 -2.75 -6.27
C HIS A 17 25.50 -2.68 -5.05
N LEU A 18 24.99 -2.37 -3.87
CA LEU A 18 25.78 -2.40 -2.62
C LEU A 18 26.44 -3.76 -2.42
N CYS A 19 25.65 -4.84 -2.50
CA CYS A 19 26.17 -6.19 -2.29
C CYS A 19 27.24 -6.56 -3.33
N SER A 20 27.11 -6.10 -4.59
CA SER A 20 28.12 -6.33 -5.63
C SER A 20 29.45 -5.59 -5.41
N GLN A 21 29.47 -4.55 -4.56
CA GLN A 21 30.69 -3.81 -4.22
C GLN A 21 31.41 -4.38 -2.99
N LEU A 22 30.74 -5.24 -2.23
CA LEU A 22 31.23 -5.80 -0.98
C LEU A 22 31.67 -7.25 -1.19
N ASP A 23 32.96 -7.52 -0.97
CA ASP A 23 33.44 -8.90 -0.96
C ASP A 23 32.78 -9.65 0.20
N GLY A 24 32.45 -10.93 -0.01
CA GLY A 24 31.77 -11.73 1.01
C GLY A 24 30.39 -11.23 1.46
N CYS A 25 29.70 -10.38 0.69
CA CYS A 25 28.31 -10.01 0.99
C CYS A 25 27.37 -11.21 0.83
N GLU A 26 26.73 -11.60 1.93
CA GLU A 26 25.81 -12.75 1.99
C GLU A 26 24.34 -12.31 2.06
N GLY A 27 24.09 -11.04 2.37
CA GLY A 27 22.74 -10.48 2.36
C GLY A 27 22.66 -9.03 2.77
N VAL A 28 21.59 -8.38 2.34
CA VAL A 28 21.29 -6.98 2.65
C VAL A 28 19.82 -6.87 3.01
N GLY A 29 19.52 -6.14 4.07
CA GLY A 29 18.18 -5.93 4.58
C GLY A 29 17.86 -4.46 4.78
N LEU A 30 16.59 -4.11 4.62
CA LEU A 30 16.08 -2.77 4.85
C LEU A 30 14.75 -2.86 5.60
N SER A 31 14.70 -2.24 6.75
CA SER A 31 13.53 -2.24 7.64
C SER A 31 13.15 -0.83 8.07
N VAL A 32 11.88 -0.63 8.44
CA VAL A 32 11.37 0.61 9.03
C VAL A 32 11.16 0.42 10.52
N TRP A 33 11.56 1.42 11.30
CA TRP A 33 11.31 1.49 12.73
C TRP A 33 10.38 2.67 13.06
N PRO A 34 9.51 2.57 14.09
CA PRO A 34 9.36 1.50 15.09
C PRO A 34 8.45 0.35 14.67
N ASP A 35 7.86 0.41 13.48
CA ASP A 35 6.92 -0.61 13.00
C ASP A 35 7.58 -1.99 12.84
N GLY A 36 8.92 -2.05 12.81
CA GLY A 36 9.69 -3.28 12.65
C GLY A 36 9.40 -3.95 11.31
N LYS A 37 8.89 -3.19 10.33
CA LYS A 37 8.42 -3.72 9.07
C LYS A 37 9.62 -3.87 8.13
N LEU A 38 9.85 -5.10 7.69
CA LEU A 38 10.83 -5.36 6.64
C LEU A 38 10.31 -4.81 5.30
N LEU A 39 11.02 -3.84 4.73
CA LEU A 39 10.71 -3.30 3.39
C LEU A 39 11.23 -4.24 2.31
N LYS A 40 12.47 -4.70 2.49
CA LYS A 40 13.15 -5.59 1.56
C LYS A 40 14.28 -6.31 2.27
N ALA A 41 14.49 -7.58 1.91
CA ALA A 41 15.70 -8.29 2.25
C ALA A 41 16.14 -9.17 1.08
N LEU A 42 17.45 -9.42 1.02
CA LEU A 42 18.12 -10.22 0.01
C LEU A 42 19.10 -11.17 0.72
N GLY A 43 19.24 -12.39 0.17
CA GLY A 43 20.11 -13.41 0.73
C GLY A 43 19.74 -13.75 2.17
N VAL A 44 20.75 -13.88 3.02
CA VAL A 44 20.60 -14.32 4.42
C VAL A 44 19.83 -13.33 5.30
N ALA A 45 19.75 -12.05 4.89
CA ALA A 45 19.03 -11.01 5.63
C ALA A 45 17.54 -11.32 5.78
N VAL A 46 16.95 -12.10 4.86
CA VAL A 46 15.52 -12.47 4.90
C VAL A 46 15.17 -13.19 6.20
N GLU A 47 16.05 -14.10 6.63
CA GLU A 47 15.84 -14.89 7.85
C GLU A 47 16.40 -14.17 9.08
N LEU A 48 17.60 -13.60 8.97
CA LEU A 48 18.31 -13.03 10.13
C LEU A 48 17.76 -11.67 10.60
N ASP A 49 17.21 -10.85 9.71
CA ASP A 49 16.50 -9.63 10.16
C ASP A 49 15.17 -9.99 10.83
N ALA A 50 14.45 -10.97 10.27
CA ALA A 50 13.19 -11.44 10.85
C ALA A 50 13.41 -12.02 12.27
N GLU A 51 14.52 -12.72 12.50
CA GLU A 51 14.92 -13.20 13.82
C GLU A 51 15.15 -12.05 14.82
N GLN A 52 15.90 -11.02 14.42
CA GLN A 52 16.17 -9.84 15.28
C GLN A 52 14.89 -9.07 15.60
N LEU A 53 14.03 -8.85 14.60
CA LEU A 53 12.76 -8.16 14.77
C LEU A 53 11.79 -8.94 15.67
N THR A 54 11.72 -10.26 15.50
CA THR A 54 10.86 -11.13 16.31
C THR A 54 11.34 -11.20 17.77
N SER A 55 12.64 -11.28 17.98
CA SER A 55 13.23 -11.32 19.32
C SER A 55 13.29 -9.94 19.99
N GLY A 56 13.22 -8.86 19.21
CA GLY A 56 13.34 -7.48 19.70
C GLY A 56 14.75 -7.12 20.19
N ALA A 57 15.77 -7.85 19.71
CA ALA A 57 17.17 -7.72 20.10
C ALA A 57 18.12 -7.96 18.90
N GLY A 58 19.36 -7.48 19.03
CA GLY A 58 20.42 -7.63 18.03
C GLY A 58 20.79 -6.32 17.34
N PRO A 59 21.85 -6.33 16.50
CA PRO A 59 22.41 -5.13 15.88
C PRO A 59 21.41 -4.26 15.13
N LEU A 60 20.47 -4.84 14.39
CA LEU A 60 19.39 -4.10 13.71
C LEU A 60 18.57 -3.28 14.71
N VAL A 61 18.14 -3.92 15.80
CA VAL A 61 17.27 -3.31 16.80
C VAL A 61 18.03 -2.27 17.62
N GLU A 62 19.30 -2.55 17.94
CA GLU A 62 20.19 -1.61 18.64
C GLU A 62 20.48 -0.37 17.79
N ALA A 63 20.86 -0.55 16.52
CA ALA A 63 21.13 0.56 15.61
C ALA A 63 19.90 1.46 15.43
N SER A 64 18.73 0.83 15.39
CA SER A 64 17.47 1.55 15.31
C SER A 64 17.12 2.36 16.55
N ARG A 65 17.35 1.81 17.75
CA ARG A 65 17.02 2.46 19.02
C ARG A 65 18.01 3.56 19.38
N ASP A 66 19.28 3.33 19.09
CA ASP A 66 20.37 4.23 19.46
C ASP A 66 20.71 5.25 18.35
N GLU A 67 20.09 5.12 17.17
CA GLU A 67 20.33 5.94 15.99
C GLU A 67 21.82 6.06 15.64
N ARG A 68 22.56 4.96 15.79
CA ARG A 68 23.98 4.86 15.45
C ARG A 68 24.26 3.57 14.72
N GLN A 69 25.34 3.55 13.95
CA GLN A 69 25.86 2.33 13.37
C GLN A 69 26.21 1.31 14.48
N VAL A 70 25.81 0.05 14.27
CA VAL A 70 26.13 -1.08 15.14
C VAL A 70 26.68 -2.22 14.30
N SER A 71 27.77 -2.83 14.75
CA SER A 71 28.29 -4.06 14.17
C SER A 71 28.23 -5.18 15.19
N GLY A 72 27.93 -6.39 14.75
CA GLY A 72 27.79 -7.54 15.63
C GLY A 72 27.68 -8.84 14.87
N LYS A 73 27.11 -9.87 15.52
CA LYS A 73 26.86 -11.17 14.90
C LYS A 73 25.43 -11.63 15.11
N VAL A 74 24.85 -12.22 14.07
CA VAL A 74 23.49 -12.82 14.10
C VAL A 74 23.55 -14.10 13.28
N GLY A 75 23.01 -15.21 13.81
CA GLY A 75 23.09 -16.51 13.13
C GLY A 75 24.52 -16.98 12.79
N GLY A 76 25.54 -16.47 13.50
CA GLY A 76 26.96 -16.74 13.22
C GLY A 76 27.62 -15.86 12.16
N MET A 77 26.85 -15.03 11.43
CA MET A 77 27.39 -14.08 10.44
C MET A 77 27.66 -12.71 11.03
N ASP A 78 28.67 -12.04 10.49
CA ASP A 78 28.96 -10.64 10.81
C ASP A 78 27.90 -9.74 10.15
N VAL A 79 27.41 -8.76 10.90
CA VAL A 79 26.42 -7.79 10.41
C VAL A 79 26.84 -6.37 10.76
N VAL A 80 26.61 -5.46 9.83
CA VAL A 80 26.62 -4.01 10.05
C VAL A 80 25.20 -3.50 9.88
N ALA A 81 24.67 -2.85 10.91
CA ALA A 81 23.39 -2.17 10.89
C ALA A 81 23.64 -0.66 10.90
N VAL A 82 23.13 0.06 9.90
CA VAL A 82 23.27 1.51 9.76
C VAL A 82 21.87 2.13 9.74
N PRO A 83 21.57 3.04 10.67
CA PRO A 83 20.33 3.80 10.62
C PRO A 83 20.45 4.92 9.60
N GLY A 84 19.47 4.97 8.70
CA GLY A 84 19.23 6.04 7.76
C GLY A 84 18.16 6.98 8.26
N SER A 85 18.42 8.28 8.20
CA SER A 85 17.42 9.28 8.56
C SER A 85 16.30 9.29 7.51
N TRP A 86 15.05 9.09 7.97
CA TRP A 86 13.90 9.06 7.07
C TRP A 86 12.67 9.81 7.62
N GLY A 87 12.53 11.08 7.26
CA GLY A 87 11.32 11.90 7.43
C GLY A 87 10.63 11.82 8.80
N ASP A 88 9.33 12.13 8.83
CA ASP A 88 8.51 12.08 10.06
C ASP A 88 8.06 10.65 10.43
N SER A 89 8.42 9.63 9.64
CA SER A 89 7.89 8.24 9.75
C SER A 89 8.82 7.28 10.49
N GLY A 90 9.96 7.77 10.98
CA GLY A 90 10.95 6.99 11.73
C GLY A 90 12.11 6.49 10.86
N PRO A 91 13.26 6.15 11.48
CA PRO A 91 14.46 5.80 10.73
C PRO A 91 14.27 4.49 9.97
N VAL A 92 14.85 4.44 8.76
CA VAL A 92 15.09 3.17 8.08
C VAL A 92 16.38 2.58 8.63
N VAL A 93 16.49 1.25 8.68
CA VAL A 93 17.72 0.59 9.09
C VAL A 93 18.16 -0.37 7.99
N LEU A 94 19.36 -0.10 7.47
CA LEU A 94 20.07 -0.95 6.51
C LEU A 94 20.91 -1.97 7.29
N THR A 95 20.71 -3.25 7.03
CA THR A 95 21.59 -4.32 7.50
C THR A 95 22.40 -4.90 6.35
N VAL A 96 23.67 -5.19 6.60
CA VAL A 96 24.57 -5.81 5.64
C VAL A 96 25.28 -6.96 6.32
N TYR A 97 25.11 -8.16 5.78
CA TYR A 97 25.69 -9.40 6.28
C TYR A 97 26.91 -9.78 5.47
N LEU A 98 28.02 -10.03 6.17
CA LEU A 98 29.30 -10.35 5.58
C LEU A 98 29.79 -11.72 6.08
N SER A 99 30.43 -12.47 5.20
CA SER A 99 31.10 -13.73 5.52
C SER A 99 32.41 -13.54 6.32
N HIS A 100 32.78 -12.29 6.59
CA HIS A 100 33.95 -11.89 7.35
C HIS A 100 33.65 -10.68 8.24
N SER A 101 34.54 -10.41 9.19
CA SER A 101 34.40 -9.22 10.03
C SER A 101 34.50 -7.93 9.18
N PRO A 102 33.69 -6.89 9.46
CA PRO A 102 33.65 -5.68 8.66
C PRO A 102 35.00 -4.95 8.63
N GLN A 103 35.45 -4.61 7.44
CA GLN A 103 36.67 -3.85 7.18
C GLN A 103 36.35 -2.39 6.86
N VAL A 104 37.36 -1.53 6.91
CA VAL A 104 37.20 -0.09 6.61
C VAL A 104 36.65 0.14 5.19
N ALA A 105 37.00 -0.71 4.23
CA ALA A 105 36.48 -0.61 2.86
C ALA A 105 34.98 -0.89 2.81
N ASP A 106 34.50 -1.91 3.54
CA ASP A 106 33.08 -2.26 3.59
C ASP A 106 32.28 -1.11 4.19
N LEU A 107 32.75 -0.58 5.33
CA LEU A 107 32.07 0.52 6.02
C LEU A 107 31.94 1.75 5.13
N LYS A 108 32.98 2.08 4.34
CA LYS A 108 32.92 3.19 3.38
C LYS A 108 31.91 2.94 2.27
N ALA A 109 31.88 1.75 1.68
CA ALA A 109 30.91 1.42 0.63
C ALA A 109 29.47 1.47 1.16
N ILE A 110 29.25 0.99 2.39
CA ILE A 110 27.96 1.09 3.07
C ILE A 110 27.58 2.56 3.32
N GLU A 111 28.48 3.36 3.90
CA GLU A 111 28.26 4.79 4.16
C GLU A 111 27.98 5.60 2.88
N GLU A 112 28.64 5.26 1.76
CA GLU A 112 28.43 5.92 0.48
C GLU A 112 27.07 5.57 -0.17
N ILE A 113 26.58 4.34 0.00
CA ILE A 113 25.37 3.86 -0.68
C ILE A 113 24.11 3.97 0.20
N GLU A 114 24.26 3.91 1.52
CA GLU A 114 23.14 4.00 2.47
C GLU A 114 22.21 5.21 2.17
N PRO A 115 22.71 6.44 1.93
CA PRO A 115 21.83 7.58 1.63
C PRO A 115 21.00 7.39 0.35
N LEU A 116 21.54 6.68 -0.64
CA LEU A 116 20.81 6.34 -1.87
C LEU A 116 19.69 5.33 -1.58
N ILE A 117 19.94 4.35 -0.72
CA ILE A 117 18.94 3.36 -0.29
C ILE A 117 17.84 4.04 0.53
N ALA A 118 18.20 4.88 1.50
CA ALA A 118 17.24 5.64 2.30
C ALA A 118 16.38 6.56 1.42
N THR A 119 17.00 7.25 0.46
CA THR A 119 16.26 8.10 -0.51
C THR A 119 15.36 7.27 -1.43
N ALA A 120 15.81 6.08 -1.86
CA ALA A 120 14.99 5.18 -2.68
C ALA A 120 13.76 4.69 -1.90
N ALA A 121 13.95 4.22 -0.67
CA ALA A 121 12.86 3.91 0.25
C ALA A 121 11.90 5.10 0.38
N ALA A 122 12.48 6.30 0.37
CA ALA A 122 11.71 7.52 0.52
C ALA A 122 10.66 7.75 -0.53
N VAL A 123 11.15 7.74 -1.75
CA VAL A 123 10.36 8.03 -2.93
C VAL A 123 9.30 6.95 -3.07
N VAL A 124 9.65 5.69 -2.77
CA VAL A 124 8.71 4.57 -2.85
C VAL A 124 7.56 4.74 -1.88
N GLU A 125 7.82 5.09 -0.62
CA GLU A 125 6.77 5.27 0.37
C GLU A 125 5.91 6.50 0.08
N PHE A 126 6.52 7.63 -0.25
CA PHE A 126 5.79 8.86 -0.62
C PHE A 126 4.88 8.63 -1.84
N CYS A 127 5.42 8.01 -2.90
CA CYS A 127 4.65 7.73 -4.10
C CYS A 127 3.55 6.68 -3.86
N ALA A 128 3.77 5.68 -3.01
CA ALA A 128 2.73 4.72 -2.65
C ALA A 128 1.53 5.43 -1.99
N GLY A 129 1.79 6.40 -1.10
CA GLY A 129 0.74 7.22 -0.48
C GLY A 129 -0.05 8.04 -1.50
N GLU A 130 0.63 8.68 -2.44
CA GLU A 130 -0.01 9.52 -3.47
C GLU A 130 -0.83 8.71 -4.48
N VAL A 131 -0.34 7.53 -4.90
CA VAL A 131 -1.10 6.62 -5.77
C VAL A 131 -2.37 6.14 -5.07
N MET A 132 -2.29 5.76 -3.78
CA MET A 132 -3.48 5.37 -3.02
C MET A 132 -4.50 6.51 -2.91
N ARG A 133 -4.04 7.76 -2.70
CA ARG A 133 -4.94 8.93 -2.64
C ARG A 133 -5.59 9.20 -4.00
N ALA A 134 -4.83 9.14 -5.08
CA ALA A 134 -5.36 9.32 -6.43
C ALA A 134 -6.42 8.27 -6.76
N ASP A 135 -6.16 6.99 -6.45
CA ASP A 135 -7.13 5.90 -6.62
C ASP A 135 -8.41 6.11 -5.80
N GLN A 136 -8.28 6.59 -4.55
CA GLN A 136 -9.43 6.92 -3.72
C GLN A 136 -10.24 8.08 -4.32
N MET A 137 -9.58 9.13 -4.80
CA MET A 137 -10.23 10.26 -5.46
C MET A 137 -10.96 9.83 -6.73
N VAL A 138 -10.31 9.02 -7.59
CA VAL A 138 -10.93 8.46 -8.81
C VAL A 138 -12.17 7.63 -8.45
N ARG A 139 -12.07 6.74 -7.46
CA ARG A 139 -13.23 5.96 -6.99
C ARG A 139 -14.36 6.86 -6.48
N MET A 140 -14.04 7.93 -5.75
CA MET A 140 -15.05 8.90 -5.29
C MET A 140 -15.77 9.59 -6.46
N VAL A 141 -15.05 9.97 -7.52
CA VAL A 141 -15.64 10.54 -8.74
C VAL A 141 -16.53 9.53 -9.47
N GLN A 142 -16.08 8.28 -9.60
CA GLN A 142 -16.87 7.20 -10.22
C GLN A 142 -18.16 6.91 -9.43
N HIS A 143 -18.10 6.83 -8.10
CA HIS A 143 -19.29 6.62 -7.28
C HIS A 143 -20.28 7.77 -7.41
N ARG A 144 -19.80 9.02 -7.54
CA ARG A 144 -20.67 10.17 -7.80
C ARG A 144 -21.41 10.02 -9.13
N ARG A 145 -20.75 9.55 -10.19
CA ARG A 145 -21.40 9.30 -11.49
C ARG A 145 -22.59 8.33 -11.36
N TYR A 146 -22.39 7.15 -10.75
CA TYR A 146 -23.46 6.16 -10.65
C TYR A 146 -24.60 6.58 -9.72
N ILE A 147 -24.30 7.34 -8.67
CA ILE A 147 -25.33 7.98 -7.83
C ILE A 147 -26.17 8.97 -8.65
N GLU A 148 -25.54 9.78 -9.49
CA GLU A 148 -26.25 10.72 -10.37
C GLU A 148 -27.09 10.01 -11.44
N GLN A 149 -26.58 8.93 -12.03
CA GLN A 149 -27.35 8.10 -12.98
C GLN A 149 -28.54 7.41 -12.30
N ALA A 150 -28.33 6.79 -11.14
CA ALA A 150 -29.39 6.18 -10.34
C ALA A 150 -30.47 7.20 -9.97
N LYS A 151 -30.07 8.42 -9.59
CA LYS A 151 -31.00 9.53 -9.32
C LYS A 151 -31.83 9.86 -10.58
N GLY A 152 -31.20 9.92 -11.74
CA GLY A 152 -31.89 10.09 -13.03
C GLY A 152 -32.89 8.98 -13.34
N LEU A 153 -32.53 7.71 -13.07
CA LEU A 153 -33.44 6.56 -13.23
C LEU A 153 -34.66 6.68 -12.32
N VAL A 154 -34.47 7.06 -11.05
CA VAL A 154 -35.56 7.27 -10.09
C VAL A 154 -36.48 8.40 -10.56
N MET A 155 -35.92 9.53 -10.99
CA MET A 155 -36.69 10.67 -11.53
C MET A 155 -37.48 10.30 -12.79
N GLY A 156 -36.91 9.46 -13.65
CA GLY A 156 -37.56 8.98 -14.86
C GLY A 156 -38.69 7.98 -14.59
N ALA A 157 -38.54 7.13 -13.58
CA ALA A 157 -39.57 6.16 -13.18
C ALA A 157 -40.75 6.82 -12.45
N ARG A 158 -40.46 7.79 -11.59
CA ARG A 158 -41.46 8.57 -10.87
C ARG A 158 -41.07 10.05 -10.91
N PRO A 159 -41.90 10.93 -11.51
CA PRO A 159 -41.62 12.36 -11.55
C PRO A 159 -41.42 12.90 -10.12
N SER A 160 -40.20 13.35 -9.83
CA SER A 160 -39.82 13.92 -8.53
C SER A 160 -38.68 14.90 -8.69
N ALA A 161 -38.54 15.83 -7.76
CA ALA A 161 -37.40 16.73 -7.76
C ALA A 161 -36.07 15.95 -7.54
N PRO A 162 -34.93 16.44 -8.05
CA PRO A 162 -33.64 15.75 -7.88
C PRO A 162 -33.29 15.46 -6.41
N GLY A 163 -33.61 16.37 -5.49
CA GLY A 163 -33.40 16.17 -4.06
C GLY A 163 -34.22 15.00 -3.49
N GLU A 164 -35.49 14.88 -3.90
CA GLU A 164 -36.38 13.80 -3.44
C GLU A 164 -35.94 12.42 -3.95
N ALA A 165 -35.45 12.37 -5.19
CA ALA A 165 -34.90 11.15 -5.78
C ALA A 165 -33.63 10.70 -5.07
N PHE A 166 -32.73 11.65 -4.74
CA PHE A 166 -31.52 11.35 -3.96
C PHE A 166 -31.86 10.86 -2.55
N GLU A 167 -32.77 11.56 -1.87
CA GLU A 167 -33.24 11.17 -0.53
C GLU A 167 -33.89 9.79 -0.51
N LEU A 168 -34.56 9.39 -1.59
CA LEU A 168 -35.09 8.02 -1.72
C LEU A 168 -33.96 6.98 -1.76
N LEU A 169 -32.90 7.22 -2.53
CA LEU A 169 -31.73 6.34 -2.59
C LEU A 169 -31.03 6.26 -1.22
N VAL A 170 -30.89 7.39 -0.52
CA VAL A 170 -30.34 7.45 0.84
C VAL A 170 -31.17 6.61 1.80
N ARG A 171 -32.50 6.77 1.80
CA ARG A 171 -33.37 5.96 2.67
C ARG A 171 -33.28 4.47 2.38
N ALA A 172 -33.26 4.08 1.10
CA ALA A 172 -33.12 2.67 0.70
C ALA A 172 -31.78 2.08 1.17
N SER A 173 -30.69 2.85 1.01
CA SER A 173 -29.35 2.51 1.50
C SER A 173 -29.30 2.34 3.01
N GLN A 174 -29.84 3.31 3.78
CA GLN A 174 -29.86 3.28 5.24
C GLN A 174 -30.71 2.13 5.79
N HIS A 175 -31.92 1.94 5.23
CA HIS A 175 -32.84 0.91 5.70
C HIS A 175 -32.26 -0.50 5.56
N ALA A 176 -31.48 -0.73 4.51
CA ALA A 176 -30.82 -2.00 4.26
C ALA A 176 -29.41 -2.10 4.85
N ASN A 177 -28.89 -1.03 5.45
CA ASN A 177 -27.50 -0.93 5.89
C ASN A 177 -26.48 -1.32 4.80
N VAL A 178 -26.73 -0.86 3.57
CA VAL A 178 -25.86 -1.06 2.40
C VAL A 178 -25.34 0.29 1.94
N LYS A 179 -24.07 0.38 1.49
CA LYS A 179 -23.50 1.66 1.05
C LYS A 179 -24.29 2.22 -0.15
N LEU A 180 -24.61 3.51 -0.10
CA LEU A 180 -25.38 4.21 -1.13
C LEU A 180 -24.82 4.02 -2.55
N ARG A 181 -23.50 4.07 -2.69
CA ARG A 181 -22.82 3.85 -3.97
C ARG A 181 -23.05 2.46 -4.55
N ASP A 182 -23.17 1.45 -3.68
CA ASP A 182 -23.37 0.06 -4.09
C ASP A 182 -24.83 -0.13 -4.53
N VAL A 183 -25.78 0.47 -3.79
CA VAL A 183 -27.20 0.53 -4.17
C VAL A 183 -27.39 1.25 -5.50
N ALA A 184 -26.73 2.39 -5.69
CA ALA A 184 -26.80 3.15 -6.93
C ALA A 184 -26.22 2.38 -8.13
N THR A 185 -25.05 1.76 -7.96
CA THR A 185 -24.41 0.93 -8.99
C THR A 185 -25.29 -0.27 -9.33
N ALA A 186 -25.83 -0.96 -8.32
CA ALA A 186 -26.75 -2.08 -8.51
C ALA A 186 -28.04 -1.65 -9.22
N LEU A 187 -28.58 -0.47 -8.93
CA LEU A 187 -29.77 0.06 -9.61
C LEU A 187 -29.50 0.35 -11.08
N VAL A 188 -28.36 0.98 -11.40
CA VAL A 188 -27.96 1.21 -12.79
C VAL A 188 -27.79 -0.11 -13.54
N LEU A 189 -27.20 -1.14 -12.92
CA LEU A 189 -27.07 -2.47 -13.51
C LEU A 189 -28.43 -3.18 -13.71
N VAL A 190 -29.31 -3.12 -12.70
CA VAL A 190 -30.64 -3.77 -12.75
C VAL A 190 -31.51 -3.16 -13.85
N VAL A 191 -31.39 -1.85 -14.09
CA VAL A 191 -32.28 -1.13 -15.03
C VAL A 191 -31.64 -0.92 -16.40
N GLY A 192 -30.36 -0.52 -16.42
CA GLY A 192 -29.61 -0.19 -17.64
C GLY A 192 -28.84 -1.36 -18.24
N GLY A 193 -28.64 -2.47 -17.50
CA GLY A 193 -27.99 -3.69 -17.98
C GLY A 193 -26.47 -3.62 -18.19
N THR A 194 -25.90 -2.43 -18.30
CA THR A 194 -24.45 -2.21 -18.50
C THR A 194 -23.98 -0.94 -17.79
N LEU A 195 -22.70 -0.91 -17.42
CA LEU A 195 -22.02 0.32 -17.00
C LEU A 195 -21.26 0.89 -18.20
N GLU A 196 -21.44 2.18 -18.48
CA GLU A 196 -20.97 2.84 -19.71
C GLU A 196 -19.44 2.92 -19.90
N ASP A 197 -18.62 2.52 -18.92
CA ASP A 197 -17.15 2.44 -19.05
C ASP A 197 -16.57 1.24 -18.28
N SER A 198 -16.56 0.07 -18.91
CA SER A 198 -16.05 -1.19 -18.33
C SER A 198 -14.53 -1.39 -18.53
N ALA A 199 -13.74 -0.32 -18.53
CA ALA A 199 -12.29 -0.44 -18.77
C ALA A 199 -11.48 -0.81 -17.51
N GLU A 200 -11.99 -0.57 -16.30
CA GLU A 200 -11.33 -0.99 -15.05
C GLU A 200 -12.34 -1.49 -14.01
N GLU A 201 -11.96 -2.56 -13.30
CA GLU A 201 -12.70 -3.31 -12.26
C GLU A 201 -13.63 -2.43 -11.42
N VAL A 202 -14.87 -2.26 -11.88
CA VAL A 202 -15.95 -1.86 -10.98
C VAL A 202 -16.17 -3.04 -10.06
N VAL A 203 -15.78 -2.88 -8.79
CA VAL A 203 -16.06 -3.88 -7.75
C VAL A 203 -17.55 -4.14 -7.75
N GLU A 204 -17.94 -5.39 -8.06
CA GLU A 204 -19.33 -5.77 -8.18
C GLU A 204 -20.07 -5.49 -6.85
N PRO A 205 -21.26 -4.85 -6.89
CA PRO A 205 -22.02 -4.61 -5.67
C PRO A 205 -22.34 -5.92 -4.93
N PRO A 206 -22.37 -5.93 -3.59
CA PRO A 206 -22.77 -7.11 -2.85
C PRO A 206 -24.21 -7.50 -3.18
N ALA A 207 -24.55 -8.79 -3.05
CA ALA A 207 -25.90 -9.31 -3.35
C ALA A 207 -27.02 -8.52 -2.66
N ALA A 208 -26.79 -8.08 -1.41
CA ALA A 208 -27.73 -7.24 -0.67
C ALA A 208 -28.04 -5.91 -1.39
N ALA A 209 -27.07 -5.31 -2.10
CA ALA A 209 -27.30 -4.10 -2.89
C ALA A 209 -28.23 -4.37 -4.09
N PHE A 210 -28.08 -5.51 -4.75
CA PHE A 210 -28.97 -5.92 -5.84
C PHE A 210 -30.39 -6.18 -5.36
N ASP A 211 -30.55 -6.81 -4.20
CA ASP A 211 -31.88 -7.04 -3.61
C ASP A 211 -32.58 -5.72 -3.29
N VAL A 212 -31.85 -4.76 -2.73
CA VAL A 212 -32.36 -3.40 -2.47
C VAL A 212 -32.71 -2.69 -3.77
N ALA A 213 -31.84 -2.74 -4.77
CA ALA A 213 -32.05 -2.09 -6.06
C ALA A 213 -33.30 -2.63 -6.78
N ARG A 214 -33.50 -3.96 -6.79
CA ARG A 214 -34.69 -4.59 -7.38
C ARG A 214 -35.97 -4.16 -6.67
N ARG A 215 -36.00 -4.25 -5.33
CA ARG A 215 -37.17 -3.83 -4.53
C ARG A 215 -37.48 -2.34 -4.72
N LEU A 216 -36.45 -1.51 -4.75
CA LEU A 216 -36.59 -0.08 -5.00
C LEU A 216 -37.20 0.19 -6.39
N TRP A 217 -36.70 -0.51 -7.41
CA TRP A 217 -37.19 -0.34 -8.78
C TRP A 217 -38.62 -0.84 -8.95
N GLU A 218 -38.96 -2.00 -8.38
CA GLU A 218 -40.33 -2.53 -8.38
C GLU A 218 -41.31 -1.55 -7.74
N ALA A 219 -40.95 -0.96 -6.59
CA ALA A 219 -41.78 0.01 -5.89
C ALA A 219 -41.99 1.33 -6.65
N LEU A 220 -41.15 1.62 -7.65
CA LEU A 220 -41.23 2.84 -8.46
C LEU A 220 -42.06 2.67 -9.74
N ARG A 221 -42.39 1.44 -10.17
CA ARG A 221 -43.15 1.16 -11.40
C ARG A 221 -44.68 1.11 -11.19
N VAL A 222 -45.19 1.74 -10.14
CA VAL A 222 -46.63 1.82 -9.81
C VAL A 222 -47.26 3.06 -10.41
#